data_AF-A0A8T4M7U4-F1
#
_entry.id   AF-A0A8T4M7U4-F1
#
_cell.length_a   1.000
_cell.length_b   1.000
_cell.length_c   1.000
_cell.angle_alpha   90.00
_cell.angle_beta   90.00
_cell.angle_gamma   90.00
#
_symmetry.space_group_name_H-M   'P 1'
#
loop_
_entity.id
_entity.type
_entity.pdbx_description
1 polymer ?
#
loop_
_entity_poly.entity_id
_entity_poly.type
_entity_poly.pdbx_seq_one_letter_code
_entity_poly.pdbx_strand_id
1 'polypeptide(L)'
;MINLAGDKEADVYIQEELISAGIDLVREKSKGEVPYSFQGRLGHWNFKRAWYYWNASAPDGQGFPLEIASELHEKRYPIVGKSQPETYGKVIRVVGHCGCPHPKEWAFPNRLELQSQLRKLDKENMNFGELAELYNNGTIIAQRFVNSYHIDSQEGMNEFARVIRKVGI
;
A
#
# COMPACT_ATOMS: atom_id res chain seq x y z
N MET A 1 -8.32 -1.04 15.20
CA MET A 1 -6.93 -1.13 15.69
C MET A 1 -6.75 -0.10 16.79
N ILE A 2 -5.96 -0.42 17.83
CA ILE A 2 -5.70 0.50 18.95
C ILE A 2 -4.39 1.26 18.75
N ASN A 3 -4.18 2.38 19.45
CA ASN A 3 -2.90 3.06 19.42
C ASN A 3 -1.88 2.32 20.29
N LEU A 4 -0.77 1.87 19.69
CA LEU A 4 0.30 1.11 20.36
C LEU A 4 1.58 1.94 20.61
N ALA A 5 1.53 3.26 20.42
CA ALA A 5 2.70 4.11 20.65
C ALA A 5 3.17 4.01 22.11
N GLY A 6 4.43 3.62 22.31
CA GLY A 6 5.02 3.42 23.64
C GLY A 6 4.50 2.22 24.44
N ASP A 7 3.60 1.40 23.88
CA ASP A 7 3.04 0.24 24.57
C ASP A 7 4.04 -0.92 24.59
N LYS A 8 4.42 -1.39 25.78
CA LYS A 8 5.39 -2.49 25.97
C LYS A 8 4.81 -3.86 25.59
N GLU A 9 3.49 -3.98 25.59
CA GLU A 9 2.78 -5.21 25.22
C GLU A 9 2.29 -5.18 23.76
N ALA A 10 2.81 -4.24 22.95
CA ALA A 10 2.43 -4.09 21.54
C ALA A 10 2.59 -5.38 20.73
N ASP A 11 3.56 -6.24 21.08
CA ASP A 11 3.79 -7.53 20.41
C ASP A 11 2.57 -8.46 20.50
N VAL A 12 1.76 -8.42 21.56
CA VAL A 12 0.55 -9.26 21.66
C VAL A 12 -0.46 -8.87 20.59
N TYR A 13 -0.79 -7.58 20.51
CA TYR A 13 -1.73 -7.05 19.53
C TYR A 13 -1.21 -7.20 18.09
N ILE A 14 0.08 -6.96 17.87
CA ILE A 14 0.71 -7.11 16.56
C ILE A 14 0.58 -8.56 16.06
N GLN A 15 0.86 -9.54 16.91
CA GLN A 15 0.75 -10.95 16.54
C GLN A 15 -0.70 -11.31 16.21
N GLU A 16 -1.65 -10.90 17.04
CA GLU A 16 -3.09 -11.14 16.82
C GLU A 16 -3.58 -10.54 15.50
N GLU A 17 -3.26 -9.27 15.24
CA GLU A 17 -3.64 -8.55 14.02
C GLU A 17 -3.09 -9.27 12.78
N LEU A 18 -1.79 -9.62 12.78
CA LEU A 18 -1.12 -10.31 11.66
C LEU A 18 -1.68 -11.72 11.43
N ILE A 19 -1.82 -12.52 12.48
CA ILE A 19 -2.36 -13.89 12.41
C ILE A 19 -3.80 -13.86 11.88
N SER A 20 -4.61 -12.91 12.34
CA SER A 20 -6.00 -12.75 11.88
C SER A 20 -6.09 -12.41 10.38
N ALA A 21 -5.10 -11.71 9.83
CA ALA A 21 -4.98 -11.44 8.40
C ALA A 21 -4.27 -12.56 7.62
N GLY A 22 -3.74 -13.58 8.32
CA GLY A 22 -2.91 -14.66 7.78
C GLY A 22 -1.55 -14.18 7.25
N ILE A 23 -1.01 -13.09 7.79
CA ILE A 23 0.28 -12.52 7.39
C ILE A 23 1.37 -13.17 8.25
N ASP A 24 2.48 -13.57 7.63
CA ASP A 24 3.57 -14.25 8.32
C ASP A 24 4.30 -13.31 9.27
N LEU A 25 4.71 -13.83 10.43
CA LEU A 25 5.48 -13.07 11.42
C LEU A 25 6.97 -13.20 11.16
N VAL A 26 7.64 -12.06 11.06
CA VAL A 26 9.09 -12.00 10.92
C VAL A 26 9.66 -11.24 12.10
N ARG A 27 10.67 -11.83 12.75
CA ARG A 27 11.33 -11.21 13.90
C ARG A 27 12.20 -10.03 13.44
N GLU A 28 11.79 -8.82 13.79
CA GLU A 28 12.52 -7.57 13.52
C GLU A 28 12.27 -6.60 14.68
N LYS A 29 13.33 -5.99 15.22
CA LYS A 29 13.19 -4.98 16.25
C LYS A 29 12.82 -3.64 15.62
N SER A 30 11.76 -3.02 16.11
CA SER A 30 11.40 -1.67 15.70
C SER A 30 12.44 -0.65 16.17
N LYS A 31 12.58 0.43 15.39
CA LYS A 31 13.33 1.65 15.76
C LYS A 31 12.41 2.85 15.92
N GLY A 32 11.09 2.62 15.92
CA GLY A 32 10.06 3.65 15.87
C GLY A 32 9.33 3.80 17.20
N GLU A 33 8.23 4.56 17.17
CA GLU A 33 7.44 4.90 18.36
C GLU A 33 6.65 3.72 18.94
N VAL A 34 6.34 2.71 18.13
CA VAL A 34 5.76 1.45 18.60
C VAL A 34 6.91 0.47 18.84
N PRO A 35 7.23 0.10 20.09
CA PRO A 35 8.27 -0.88 20.37
C PRO A 35 7.74 -2.28 20.04
N TYR A 36 8.29 -2.94 19.02
CA TYR A 36 7.90 -4.31 18.65
C TYR A 36 9.10 -5.17 18.27
N SER A 37 8.92 -6.48 18.40
CA SER A 37 9.88 -7.51 18.01
C SER A 37 9.47 -8.27 16.74
N PHE A 38 8.27 -8.00 16.23
CA PHE A 38 7.70 -8.66 15.06
C PHE A 38 7.16 -7.66 14.04
N GLN A 39 7.33 -7.98 12.76
CA GLN A 39 6.69 -7.31 11.64
C GLN A 39 5.98 -8.36 10.77
N GLY A 40 5.06 -7.92 9.92
CA GLY A 40 4.39 -8.81 8.98
C GLY A 40 5.14 -8.93 7.65
N ARG A 41 5.05 -10.10 7.02
CA ARG A 41 5.48 -10.32 5.65
C ARG A 41 4.46 -11.15 4.88
N LEU A 42 4.16 -10.75 3.65
CA LEU A 42 3.33 -11.54 2.74
C LEU A 42 3.77 -11.26 1.30
N GLY A 43 4.34 -12.26 0.63
CA GLY A 43 4.93 -12.07 -0.69
C GLY A 43 6.06 -11.03 -0.65
N HIS A 44 5.99 -10.02 -1.52
CA HIS A 44 6.91 -8.91 -1.57
C HIS A 44 6.60 -7.78 -0.58
N TRP A 45 5.47 -7.88 0.13
CA TRP A 45 5.01 -6.85 1.06
C TRP A 45 5.58 -7.04 2.47
N ASN A 46 6.02 -5.94 3.05
CA ASN A 46 6.37 -5.82 4.46
C ASN A 46 5.34 -4.94 5.17
N PHE A 47 4.94 -5.36 6.36
CA PHE A 47 3.96 -4.68 7.19
C PHE A 47 4.64 -4.23 8.48
N LYS A 48 4.68 -2.92 8.71
CA LYS A 48 5.24 -2.32 9.91
C LYS A 48 4.15 -1.63 10.71
N ARG A 49 4.09 -1.92 12.01
CA ARG A 49 3.10 -1.29 12.89
C ARG A 49 3.47 0.17 13.14
N ALA A 50 2.48 1.07 13.08
CA ALA A 50 2.63 2.49 13.39
C ALA A 50 1.39 3.02 14.11
N TRP A 51 1.53 3.48 15.36
CA TRP A 51 0.45 4.05 16.18
C TRP A 51 -0.84 3.23 16.15
N TYR A 52 -1.84 3.63 15.37
CA TYR A 52 -3.14 2.99 15.20
C TYR A 52 -3.37 2.36 13.81
N TYR A 53 -2.35 2.32 12.95
CA TYR A 53 -2.41 1.75 11.59
C TYR A 53 -1.20 0.85 11.27
N TRP A 54 -1.24 0.21 10.11
CA TRP A 54 -0.14 -0.53 9.52
C TRP A 54 0.41 0.18 8.29
N ASN A 55 1.72 0.31 8.19
CA ASN A 55 2.39 0.69 6.95
C ASN A 55 2.71 -0.58 6.16
N ALA A 56 2.08 -0.74 4.99
CA ALA A 56 2.38 -1.80 4.05
C ALA A 56 3.24 -1.24 2.92
N SER A 57 4.39 -1.86 2.66
CA SER A 57 5.31 -1.43 1.61
C SER A 57 5.88 -2.59 0.79
N ALA A 58 6.05 -2.36 -0.52
CA ALA A 58 6.67 -3.29 -1.46
C ALA A 58 7.84 -2.61 -2.20
N PRO A 59 8.80 -3.39 -2.72
CA PRO A 59 9.84 -2.87 -3.60
C PRO A 59 9.28 -2.17 -4.85
N ASP A 60 10.11 -1.32 -5.48
CA ASP A 60 9.76 -0.69 -6.74
C ASP A 60 9.40 -1.74 -7.81
N GLY A 61 8.31 -1.48 -8.54
CA GLY A 61 7.76 -2.41 -9.53
C GLY A 61 7.14 -3.70 -8.98
N GLN A 62 7.07 -3.90 -7.66
CA GLN A 62 6.48 -5.10 -7.02
C GLN A 62 5.23 -4.77 -6.19
N GLY A 63 4.73 -3.54 -6.26
CA GLY A 63 3.48 -3.13 -5.63
C GLY A 63 2.24 -3.60 -6.40
N PHE A 64 1.07 -3.11 -6.03
CA PHE A 64 -0.15 -3.37 -6.79
C PHE A 64 -0.10 -2.61 -8.12
N PRO A 65 -0.35 -3.28 -9.27
CA PRO A 65 -0.65 -2.58 -10.51
C PRO A 65 -1.80 -1.58 -10.31
N LEU A 66 -1.79 -0.48 -11.05
CA LEU A 66 -2.78 0.60 -10.92
C LEU A 66 -4.22 0.08 -11.00
N GLU A 67 -4.50 -0.89 -11.87
CA GLU A 67 -5.83 -1.47 -12.05
C GLU A 67 -6.29 -2.19 -10.77
N ILE A 68 -5.41 -3.00 -10.17
CA ILE A 68 -5.68 -3.72 -8.92
C ILE A 68 -5.80 -2.75 -7.74
N ALA A 69 -4.92 -1.75 -7.68
CA ALA A 69 -4.97 -0.72 -6.66
C ALA A 69 -6.29 0.05 -6.72
N SER A 70 -6.78 0.34 -7.92
CA SER A 70 -8.06 1.03 -8.16
C SER A 70 -9.25 0.14 -7.78
N GLU A 71 -9.24 -1.14 -8.19
CA GLU A 71 -10.26 -2.13 -7.78
C GLU A 71 -10.37 -2.21 -6.24
N LEU A 72 -9.23 -2.27 -5.55
CA LEU A 72 -9.19 -2.30 -4.09
C LEU A 72 -9.71 -1.00 -3.45
N HIS A 73 -9.33 0.16 -3.99
CA HIS A 73 -9.75 1.47 -3.46
C HIS A 73 -11.27 1.68 -3.59
N GLU A 74 -11.84 1.29 -4.74
CA GLU A 74 -13.26 1.47 -5.07
C GLU A 74 -14.16 0.39 -4.45
N LYS A 75 -13.58 -0.76 -4.05
CA LYS A 75 -14.34 -1.86 -3.44
C LYS A 75 -15.11 -1.37 -2.22
N ARG A 76 -16.42 -1.66 -2.19
CA ARG A 76 -17.29 -1.34 -1.06
C ARG A 76 -16.78 -1.99 0.23
N TYR A 77 -16.84 -1.23 1.31
CA TYR A 77 -16.54 -1.75 2.63
C TYR A 77 -17.65 -2.71 3.09
N PRO A 78 -17.32 -3.86 3.72
CA PRO A 78 -18.31 -4.90 4.01
C PRO A 78 -19.24 -4.52 5.16
N ILE A 79 -18.84 -3.58 6.03
CA ILE A 79 -19.63 -3.13 7.16
C ILE A 79 -20.34 -1.84 6.77
N VAL A 80 -21.67 -1.88 6.71
CA VAL A 80 -22.50 -0.72 6.38
C VAL A 80 -23.08 -0.14 7.67
N GLY A 81 -22.76 1.13 7.95
CA GLY A 81 -23.29 1.87 9.10
C GLY A 81 -22.89 3.34 9.04
N LYS A 82 -23.58 4.21 9.78
CA LYS A 82 -23.37 5.68 9.73
C LYS A 82 -21.94 6.13 10.04
N SER A 83 -21.16 5.30 10.72
CA SER A 83 -19.79 5.60 11.16
C SER A 83 -18.73 4.77 10.43
N GLN A 84 -19.12 4.00 9.41
CA GLN A 84 -18.21 3.14 8.65
C GLN A 84 -17.85 3.77 7.31
N PRO A 85 -16.64 3.52 6.79
CA PRO A 85 -16.24 4.01 5.48
C PRO A 85 -17.10 3.40 4.37
N GLU A 86 -17.29 4.15 3.28
CA GLU A 86 -18.04 3.66 2.11
C GLU A 86 -17.24 2.62 1.32
N THR A 87 -15.94 2.84 1.17
CA THR A 87 -15.03 1.97 0.40
C THR A 87 -13.78 1.64 1.21
N TYR A 88 -13.10 0.57 0.81
CA TYR A 88 -11.80 0.21 1.36
C TYR A 88 -10.75 1.31 1.16
N GLY A 89 -10.86 2.14 0.11
CA GLY A 89 -9.97 3.29 -0.10
C GLY A 89 -9.92 4.31 1.04
N LYS A 90 -10.91 4.31 1.94
CA LYS A 90 -10.93 5.16 3.15
C LYS A 90 -10.16 4.58 4.34
N VAL A 91 -9.83 3.30 4.30
CA VAL A 91 -9.07 2.60 5.36
C VAL A 91 -7.80 1.92 4.85
N ILE A 92 -7.62 1.79 3.54
CA ILE A 92 -6.41 1.35 2.84
C ILE A 92 -5.94 2.54 2.00
N ARG A 93 -5.19 3.44 2.63
CA ARG A 93 -4.87 4.76 2.10
C ARG A 93 -3.54 4.74 1.37
N VAL A 94 -3.56 5.15 0.10
CA VAL A 94 -2.36 5.29 -0.73
C VAL A 94 -1.38 6.26 -0.08
N VAL A 95 -0.12 5.81 0.08
CA VAL A 95 0.99 6.55 0.71
C VAL A 95 0.68 7.18 2.08
N GLY A 96 -0.38 6.74 2.76
CA GLY A 96 -0.82 7.33 4.01
C GLY A 96 -1.45 8.71 3.92
N HIS A 97 -1.90 9.14 2.75
CA HIS A 97 -2.51 10.46 2.56
C HIS A 97 -3.91 10.53 3.20
N CYS A 98 -4.14 11.47 4.11
CA CYS A 98 -5.42 11.60 4.85
C CYS A 98 -6.61 11.91 3.93
N GLY A 99 -6.38 12.58 2.81
CA GLY A 99 -7.41 12.81 1.79
C GLY A 99 -7.90 11.55 1.06
N CYS A 100 -7.23 10.40 1.26
CA CYS A 100 -7.54 9.13 0.61
C CYS A 100 -7.64 9.26 -0.92
N PRO A 101 -6.62 9.86 -1.59
CA PRO A 101 -6.66 10.13 -3.03
C PRO A 101 -6.78 8.82 -3.80
N HIS A 102 -7.31 8.91 -5.02
CA HIS A 102 -7.43 7.73 -5.86
C HIS A 102 -6.02 7.25 -6.28
N PRO A 103 -5.74 5.93 -6.37
CA PRO A 103 -4.45 5.39 -6.79
C PRO A 103 -3.88 6.00 -8.07
N LYS A 104 -4.73 6.40 -9.02
CA LYS A 104 -4.33 7.07 -10.28
C LYS A 104 -3.52 8.35 -10.06
N GLU A 105 -3.75 9.06 -8.95
CA GLU A 105 -3.06 10.30 -8.59
C GLU A 105 -1.64 10.05 -8.05
N TRP A 106 -1.38 8.84 -7.53
CA TRP A 106 -0.15 8.51 -6.80
C TRP A 106 0.60 7.28 -7.31
N ALA A 107 0.07 6.57 -8.31
CA ALA A 107 0.75 5.42 -8.87
C ALA A 107 2.01 5.84 -9.62
N PHE A 108 3.13 5.20 -9.30
CA PHE A 108 4.43 5.48 -9.91
C PHE A 108 4.69 4.49 -11.04
N PRO A 109 5.31 4.94 -12.13
CA PRO A 109 5.68 4.03 -13.21
C PRO A 109 6.85 3.15 -12.82
N ASN A 110 6.92 1.96 -13.39
CA ASN A 110 8.11 1.13 -13.28
C ASN A 110 9.32 1.91 -13.80
N ARG A 111 10.29 2.19 -12.91
CA ARG A 111 11.40 3.09 -13.22
C ARG A 111 12.27 2.60 -14.37
N LEU A 112 12.52 1.28 -14.44
CA LEU A 112 13.36 0.68 -15.49
C LEU A 112 12.66 0.76 -16.85
N GLU A 113 11.36 0.43 -16.87
CA GLU A 113 10.57 0.50 -18.09
C GLU A 113 10.42 1.93 -18.58
N LEU A 114 10.09 2.86 -17.68
CA LEU A 114 10.02 4.28 -17.98
C LEU A 114 11.34 4.77 -18.57
N GLN A 115 12.48 4.54 -17.91
CA GLN A 115 13.78 4.98 -18.41
C GLN A 115 14.12 4.42 -19.79
N SER A 116 13.76 3.15 -20.06
CA SER A 116 13.93 2.55 -21.38
C SER A 116 13.10 3.28 -22.46
N GLN A 117 11.86 3.64 -22.16
CA GLN A 117 10.99 4.38 -23.09
C GLN A 117 11.46 5.83 -23.26
N LEU A 118 11.86 6.50 -22.18
CA LEU A 118 12.39 7.87 -22.24
C LEU A 118 13.67 7.99 -23.07
N ARG A 119 14.57 7.01 -22.96
CA ARG A 119 15.77 6.93 -23.82
C ARG A 119 15.44 6.83 -25.29
N LYS A 120 14.44 6.01 -25.66
CA LYS A 120 13.99 5.89 -27.05
C LYS A 120 13.37 7.17 -27.60
N LEU A 121 12.82 8.00 -26.71
CA LEU A 121 12.20 9.28 -27.05
C LEU A 121 13.18 10.46 -26.98
N ASP A 122 14.42 10.24 -26.56
CA ASP A 122 15.40 11.30 -26.25
C ASP A 122 14.86 12.34 -25.22
N LYS A 123 14.14 11.84 -24.20
CA LYS A 123 13.44 12.65 -23.19
C LYS A 123 13.79 12.25 -21.74
N GLU A 124 15.08 12.23 -21.41
CA GLU A 124 15.55 11.77 -20.08
C GLU A 124 15.28 12.73 -18.92
N ASN A 125 15.04 14.02 -19.18
CA ASN A 125 14.93 15.08 -18.16
C ASN A 125 13.55 15.75 -18.12
N MET A 126 12.49 14.95 -18.07
CA MET A 126 11.12 15.48 -18.00
C MET A 126 10.65 15.72 -16.57
N ASN A 127 9.79 16.72 -16.42
CA ASN A 127 9.04 16.97 -15.19
C ASN A 127 7.79 16.09 -15.10
N PHE A 128 7.13 16.10 -13.93
CA PHE A 128 5.94 15.29 -13.67
C PHE A 128 4.75 15.60 -14.60
N GLY A 129 4.58 16.87 -15.00
CA GLY A 129 3.51 17.29 -15.90
C GLY A 129 3.69 16.72 -17.31
N GLU A 130 4.89 16.83 -17.85
CA GLU A 130 5.25 16.26 -19.17
C GLU A 130 5.10 14.73 -19.18
N LEU A 131 5.54 14.07 -18.10
CA LEU A 131 5.32 12.63 -17.92
C LEU A 131 3.83 12.28 -17.93
N ALA A 132 2.99 13.04 -17.21
CA ALA A 132 1.55 12.80 -17.17
C ALA A 132 0.90 12.96 -18.56
N GLU A 133 1.31 13.94 -19.36
CA GLU A 133 0.84 14.11 -20.74
C GLU A 133 1.19 12.91 -21.62
N LEU A 134 2.42 12.39 -21.51
CA LEU A 134 2.84 11.22 -22.27
C LEU A 134 2.11 9.93 -21.87
N TYR A 135 1.68 9.81 -20.61
CA TYR A 135 0.76 8.74 -20.22
C TYR A 135 -0.64 8.96 -20.81
N ASN A 136 -1.17 10.17 -20.70
CA ASN A 136 -2.53 10.49 -21.13
C ASN A 136 -2.73 10.34 -22.65
N ASN A 137 -1.68 10.60 -23.43
CA ASN A 137 -1.70 10.43 -24.89
C ASN A 137 -1.22 9.04 -25.37
N GLY A 138 -0.86 8.14 -24.45
CA GLY A 138 -0.43 6.78 -24.75
C GLY A 138 0.99 6.65 -25.32
N THR A 139 1.80 7.71 -25.30
CA THR A 139 3.21 7.65 -25.74
C THR A 139 4.06 6.80 -24.79
N ILE A 140 3.75 6.84 -23.49
CA ILE A 140 4.35 5.97 -22.49
C ILE A 140 3.28 4.99 -22.01
N ILE A 141 3.59 3.71 -22.12
CA ILE A 141 2.72 2.60 -21.69
C ILE A 141 3.28 1.88 -20.48
N ALA A 142 4.33 2.42 -19.85
CA ALA A 142 4.99 1.77 -18.74
C ALA A 142 4.02 1.51 -17.59
N GLN A 143 4.09 0.29 -17.04
CA GLN A 143 3.12 -0.12 -16.04
C GLN A 143 3.28 0.72 -14.77
N ARG A 144 2.15 1.15 -14.20
CA ARG A 144 2.10 1.97 -12.98
C ARG A 144 1.72 1.11 -11.79
N PHE A 145 2.34 1.39 -10.65
CA PHE A 145 2.19 0.63 -9.43
C PHE A 145 1.99 1.55 -8.23
N VAL A 146 1.30 1.03 -7.21
CA VAL A 146 1.27 1.59 -5.87
C VAL A 146 1.92 0.60 -4.92
N ASN A 147 2.98 1.03 -4.25
CA ASN A 147 3.84 0.18 -3.43
C ASN A 147 3.85 0.57 -1.95
N SER A 148 2.99 1.50 -1.53
CA SER A 148 2.95 2.00 -0.15
C SER A 148 1.52 2.36 0.26
N TYR A 149 1.09 1.84 1.41
CA TYR A 149 -0.23 2.05 1.97
C TYR A 149 -0.19 2.22 3.49
N HIS A 150 -1.10 3.03 4.03
CA HIS A 150 -1.48 2.97 5.43
C HIS A 150 -2.82 2.25 5.56
N ILE A 151 -2.90 1.28 6.47
CA ILE A 151 -4.07 0.45 6.68
C ILE A 151 -4.59 0.69 8.10
N ASP A 152 -5.76 1.29 8.22
CA ASP A 152 -6.27 1.81 9.49
C ASP A 152 -7.28 0.87 10.20
N SER A 153 -7.65 -0.25 9.56
CA SER A 153 -8.59 -1.23 10.12
C SER A 153 -8.16 -2.69 9.90
N GLN A 154 -8.67 -3.58 10.76
CA GLN A 154 -8.39 -5.02 10.63
C GLN A 154 -9.04 -5.61 9.38
N GLU A 155 -10.26 -5.18 9.04
CA GLU A 155 -10.93 -5.60 7.81
C GLU A 155 -10.15 -5.12 6.59
N GLY A 156 -9.61 -3.90 6.64
CA GLY A 156 -8.71 -3.38 5.62
C GLY A 156 -7.46 -4.25 5.45
N MET A 157 -6.85 -4.68 6.56
CA MET A 157 -5.68 -5.56 6.52
C MET A 157 -6.01 -6.95 5.97
N ASN A 158 -7.14 -7.51 6.36
CA ASN A 158 -7.63 -8.79 5.85
C ASN A 158 -7.88 -8.74 4.34
N GLU A 159 -8.54 -7.68 3.86
CA GLU A 159 -8.81 -7.49 2.44
C GLU A 159 -7.51 -7.25 1.66
N PHE A 160 -6.59 -6.45 2.19
CA PHE A 160 -5.28 -6.20 1.58
C PHE A 160 -4.51 -7.52 1.40
N ALA A 161 -4.40 -8.32 2.46
CA ALA A 161 -3.76 -9.63 2.43
C ALA A 161 -4.44 -10.60 1.46
N ARG A 162 -5.79 -10.57 1.38
CA ARG A 162 -6.55 -11.35 0.40
C ARG A 162 -6.21 -10.95 -1.03
N VAL A 163 -6.10 -9.66 -1.32
CA VAL A 163 -5.73 -9.16 -2.66
C VAL A 163 -4.32 -9.57 -3.03
N ILE A 164 -3.34 -9.44 -2.12
CA ILE A 164 -1.95 -9.92 -2.34
C ILE A 164 -1.95 -11.39 -2.81
N ARG A 165 -2.64 -12.26 -2.06
CA ARG A 165 -2.74 -13.68 -2.42
C ARG A 165 -3.48 -13.93 -3.74
N LYS A 166 -4.53 -13.15 -4.04
CA LYS A 166 -5.29 -13.25 -5.30
C LYS A 166 -4.40 -12.95 -6.51
N VAL A 167 -3.52 -11.95 -6.41
CA VAL A 167 -2.69 -11.51 -7.54
C VAL A 167 -1.34 -12.23 -7.61
N GLY A 168 -0.90 -12.88 -6.53
CA GLY A 168 0.34 -13.65 -6.49
C GLY A 168 1.60 -12.79 -6.42
N ILE A 169 1.54 -11.65 -5.72
CA ILE A 169 2.69 -10.76 -5.47
C ILE A 169 3.07 -10.72 -3.99
#